data_AF-A0A530H154-F1
#
_entry.id   AF-A0A530H154-F1
#
_cell.length_a   1.000
_cell.length_b   1.000
_cell.length_c   1.000
_cell.angle_alpha   90.00
_cell.angle_beta   90.00
_cell.angle_gamma   90.00
#
_symmetry.space_group_name_H-M   'P 1'
#
loop_
_entity.id
_entity.type
_entity.pdbx_description
1 polymer ?
#
loop_
_entity_poly.entity_id
_entity_poly.type
_entity_poly.pdbx_seq_one_letter_code
_entity_poly.pdbx_strand_id
1 'polypeptide(L)'
;MLRVLANGVCVAALMLASQAAQAAEAESCKAVRMAEPGWNDLAFTTGVAKVLLQALGYEPQSEVLGINVIYEGMKNKDLDLFLGYWDPAMVTYYEPYKKGDGSIENVRVNLVGAKYTFAVPTYVWDAGVKDLSDLHKFADKFGKKMYGIEPGSNQLMMDAIADPQF
;
A
#
# COMPACT_ATOMS: atom_id res chain seq x y z
N MET A 1 12.99 -12.32 65.81
CA MET A 1 11.85 -11.70 65.10
C MET A 1 12.27 -10.77 63.95
N LEU A 2 13.41 -10.06 64.04
CA LEU A 2 13.89 -9.17 62.96
C LEU A 2 14.27 -9.86 61.62
N ARG A 3 14.70 -11.13 61.65
CA ARG A 3 15.08 -11.88 60.43
C ARG A 3 13.90 -12.35 59.56
N VAL A 4 12.71 -12.45 60.12
CA VAL A 4 11.50 -12.90 59.38
C VAL A 4 10.90 -11.74 58.57
N LEU A 5 11.05 -10.49 59.04
CA LEU A 5 10.62 -9.29 58.35
C LEU A 5 11.44 -9.00 57.08
N ALA A 6 12.75 -9.29 57.09
CA ALA A 6 13.63 -9.05 55.94
C ALA A 6 13.32 -9.97 54.74
N ASN A 7 12.93 -11.23 55.00
CA ASN A 7 12.58 -12.17 53.92
C ASN A 7 11.18 -11.94 53.35
N GLY A 8 10.25 -11.35 54.12
CA GLY A 8 8.90 -11.01 53.65
C GLY A 8 8.90 -9.85 52.65
N VAL A 9 9.80 -8.87 52.82
CA VAL A 9 9.92 -7.69 51.94
C VAL A 9 10.47 -8.07 50.56
N CYS A 10 11.42 -9.01 50.48
CA CYS A 10 11.97 -9.48 49.20
C CYS A 10 10.96 -10.25 48.35
N VAL A 11 10.07 -11.04 48.98
CA VAL A 11 9.03 -11.79 48.25
C VAL A 11 7.93 -10.87 47.73
N ALA A 12 7.55 -9.82 48.47
CA ALA A 12 6.59 -8.83 48.00
C ALA A 12 7.12 -7.98 46.82
N ALA A 13 8.41 -7.66 46.80
CA ALA A 13 9.05 -6.96 45.68
C ALA A 13 9.13 -7.82 44.40
N LEU A 14 9.29 -9.15 44.55
CA LEU A 14 9.26 -10.10 43.43
C LEU A 14 7.84 -10.32 42.87
N MET A 15 6.80 -10.24 43.70
CA MET A 15 5.40 -10.31 43.22
C MET A 15 4.92 -9.02 42.52
N LEU A 16 5.55 -7.88 42.80
CA LEU A 16 5.33 -6.64 42.05
C LEU A 16 6.12 -6.61 40.74
N ALA A 17 7.24 -7.33 40.66
CA ALA A 17 8.01 -7.52 39.42
C ALA A 17 7.41 -8.59 38.49
N SER A 18 6.47 -9.41 38.98
CA SER A 18 5.71 -10.38 38.17
C SER A 18 4.43 -9.80 37.55
N GLN A 19 4.18 -8.50 37.70
CA GLN A 19 3.53 -7.77 36.62
C GLN A 19 4.54 -7.70 35.48
N ALA A 20 4.69 -8.83 34.78
CA ALA A 20 5.18 -8.81 33.42
C ALA A 20 4.47 -7.65 32.76
N ALA A 21 5.25 -6.68 32.30
CA ALA A 21 4.77 -5.63 31.45
C ALA A 21 4.15 -6.32 30.22
N GLN A 22 2.87 -6.66 30.32
CA GLN A 22 2.01 -6.77 29.18
C GLN A 22 1.97 -5.35 28.66
N ALA A 23 2.94 -5.03 27.79
CA ALA A 23 2.87 -3.88 26.93
C ALA A 23 1.68 -4.17 26.01
N ALA A 24 0.48 -4.00 26.54
CA ALA A 24 -0.72 -3.93 25.75
C ALA A 24 -0.49 -2.75 24.80
N GLU A 25 -0.70 -2.98 23.51
CA GLU A 25 -0.62 -1.91 22.53
C GLU A 25 -1.61 -0.81 22.92
N ALA A 26 -1.29 0.44 22.56
CA ALA A 26 -2.20 1.53 22.78
C ALA A 26 -3.53 1.25 22.08
N GLU A 27 -4.65 1.63 22.70
CA GLU A 27 -6.00 1.40 22.12
C GLU A 27 -6.13 1.99 20.70
N SER A 28 -5.36 3.04 20.40
CA SER A 28 -5.27 3.63 19.06
C SER A 28 -4.79 2.66 17.98
N CYS A 29 -4.02 1.64 18.33
CA CYS A 29 -3.50 0.63 17.40
C CYS A 29 -4.56 -0.42 17.07
N LYS A 30 -5.65 -0.50 17.84
CA LYS A 30 -6.68 -1.52 17.66
C LYS A 30 -7.40 -1.36 16.32
N ALA A 31 -7.69 -0.12 15.93
CA ALA A 31 -8.20 0.20 14.61
C ALA A 31 -7.04 0.27 13.60
N VAL A 32 -7.09 -0.54 12.55
CA VAL A 32 -6.12 -0.49 11.45
C VAL A 32 -6.80 0.09 10.22
N ARG A 33 -6.49 1.34 9.88
CA ARG A 33 -7.15 2.08 8.80
C ARG A 33 -6.37 1.91 7.51
N MET A 34 -6.98 1.23 6.55
CA MET A 34 -6.38 0.98 5.24
C MET A 34 -7.20 1.65 4.15
N ALA A 35 -6.62 1.72 2.94
CA ALA A 35 -7.35 2.06 1.75
C ALA A 35 -6.77 1.35 0.54
N GLU A 36 -7.56 1.24 -0.53
CA GLU A 36 -7.17 0.66 -1.81
C GLU A 36 -7.92 1.33 -2.98
N PRO A 37 -7.38 1.31 -4.22
CA PRO A 37 -7.95 2.05 -5.35
C PRO A 37 -9.10 1.35 -6.08
N GLY A 38 -9.53 0.18 -5.63
CA GLY A 38 -10.58 -0.64 -6.23
C GLY A 38 -10.07 -1.72 -7.18
N TRP A 39 -8.75 -1.97 -7.25
CA TRP A 39 -8.18 -2.99 -8.12
C TRP A 39 -8.33 -4.37 -7.49
N ASN A 40 -8.72 -5.38 -8.27
CA ASN A 40 -9.06 -6.70 -7.73
C ASN A 40 -7.93 -7.35 -6.92
N ASP A 41 -6.68 -7.18 -7.35
CA ASP A 41 -5.49 -7.69 -6.65
C ASP A 41 -5.27 -6.99 -5.30
N LEU A 42 -5.51 -5.68 -5.23
CA LEU A 42 -5.37 -4.88 -4.02
C LEU A 42 -6.54 -5.09 -3.05
N ALA A 43 -7.77 -5.16 -3.57
CA ALA A 43 -8.94 -5.55 -2.79
C ALA A 43 -8.75 -6.95 -2.18
N PHE A 44 -8.20 -7.90 -2.95
CA PHE A 44 -7.88 -9.24 -2.45
C PHE A 44 -6.80 -9.21 -1.36
N THR A 45 -5.67 -8.54 -1.61
CA THR A 45 -4.54 -8.47 -0.66
C THR A 45 -4.94 -7.78 0.64
N THR A 46 -5.68 -6.68 0.55
CA THR A 46 -6.27 -5.97 1.70
C THR A 46 -7.29 -6.84 2.42
N GLY A 47 -8.12 -7.59 1.69
CA GLY A 47 -9.05 -8.56 2.27
C GLY A 47 -8.35 -9.63 3.10
N VAL A 48 -7.26 -10.21 2.60
CA VAL A 48 -6.43 -11.15 3.36
C VAL A 48 -5.87 -10.50 4.62
N ALA A 49 -5.34 -9.29 4.52
CA ALA A 49 -4.84 -8.55 5.69
C ALA A 49 -5.94 -8.31 6.73
N LYS A 50 -7.16 -7.94 6.31
CA LYS A 50 -8.31 -7.78 7.22
C LYS A 50 -8.60 -9.07 7.99
N VAL A 51 -8.67 -10.21 7.31
CA VAL A 51 -8.95 -11.50 7.95
C VAL A 51 -7.88 -11.84 9.00
N LEU A 52 -6.60 -11.64 8.67
CA LEU A 52 -5.50 -11.91 9.59
C LEU A 52 -5.50 -10.96 10.79
N LEU A 53 -5.69 -9.65 10.56
CA LEU A 53 -5.76 -8.64 11.61
C LEU A 53 -6.94 -8.88 12.56
N GLN A 54 -8.11 -9.25 12.02
CA GLN A 54 -9.26 -9.65 12.83
C GLN A 54 -8.97 -10.87 13.70
N ALA A 55 -8.32 -11.90 13.15
CA ALA A 55 -7.94 -13.09 13.90
C ALA A 55 -6.94 -12.79 15.03
N LEU A 56 -6.15 -11.72 14.90
CA LEU A 56 -5.22 -11.22 15.90
C LEU A 56 -5.86 -10.27 16.93
N GLY A 57 -7.15 -9.95 16.79
CA GLY A 57 -7.91 -9.10 17.73
C GLY A 57 -7.97 -7.61 17.37
N TYR A 58 -7.50 -7.21 16.18
CA TYR A 58 -7.63 -5.86 15.66
C TYR A 58 -8.99 -5.63 14.98
N GLU A 59 -9.30 -4.37 14.71
CA GLU A 59 -10.51 -3.90 14.04
C GLU A 59 -10.13 -3.20 12.71
N PRO A 60 -9.74 -3.98 11.66
CA PRO A 60 -9.26 -3.41 10.42
C PRO A 60 -10.40 -2.87 9.55
N GLN A 61 -10.17 -1.69 8.97
CA GLN A 61 -11.09 -0.96 8.11
C GLN A 61 -10.42 -0.71 6.77
N SER A 62 -11.20 -0.62 5.69
CA SER A 62 -10.67 -0.25 4.38
C SER A 62 -11.67 0.58 3.61
N GLU A 63 -11.20 1.64 2.97
CA GLU A 63 -11.96 2.49 2.06
C GLU A 63 -11.46 2.36 0.62
N VAL A 64 -12.34 2.61 -0.34
CA VAL A 64 -11.98 2.72 -1.76
C VAL A 64 -11.67 4.17 -2.08
N LEU A 65 -10.39 4.50 -2.32
CA LEU A 65 -9.93 5.88 -2.50
C LEU A 65 -8.96 5.98 -3.69
N GLY A 66 -8.92 7.16 -4.34
CA GLY A 66 -7.91 7.42 -5.38
C GLY A 66 -6.49 7.46 -4.79
N ILE A 67 -5.49 7.03 -5.55
CA ILE A 67 -4.09 6.89 -5.10
C ILE A 67 -3.56 8.15 -4.40
N ASN A 68 -3.78 9.33 -4.98
CA ASN A 68 -3.35 10.60 -4.38
C ASN A 68 -3.98 10.85 -3.00
N VAL A 69 -5.25 10.49 -2.84
CA VAL A 69 -5.98 10.64 -1.57
C VAL A 69 -5.45 9.64 -0.54
N ILE A 70 -5.11 8.41 -0.97
CA ILE A 70 -4.50 7.41 -0.09
C ILE A 70 -3.18 7.93 0.49
N TYR A 71 -2.28 8.45 -0.35
CA TYR A 71 -1.01 8.98 0.13
C TYR A 71 -1.18 10.22 1.03
N GLU A 72 -2.06 11.14 0.68
CA GLU A 72 -2.32 12.31 1.54
C GLU A 72 -2.97 11.91 2.87
N GLY A 73 -3.87 10.91 2.87
CA GLY A 73 -4.47 10.36 4.07
C GLY A 73 -3.43 9.69 4.99
N MET A 74 -2.45 8.97 4.42
CA MET A 74 -1.34 8.43 5.22
C MET A 74 -0.48 9.53 5.84
N LYS A 75 -0.12 10.57 5.07
CA LYS A 75 0.63 11.72 5.59
C LYS A 75 -0.09 12.43 6.73
N ASN A 76 -1.40 12.62 6.60
CA ASN A 76 -2.24 13.28 7.60
C ASN A 76 -2.61 12.36 8.79
N LYS A 77 -2.15 11.11 8.77
CA LYS A 77 -2.46 10.07 9.77
C LYS A 77 -3.95 9.73 9.85
N ASP A 78 -4.68 9.90 8.75
CA ASP A 78 -6.04 9.41 8.56
C ASP A 78 -6.04 7.92 8.17
N LEU A 79 -4.96 7.46 7.54
CA LEU A 79 -4.70 6.06 7.17
C LEU A 79 -3.40 5.57 7.81
N ASP A 80 -3.34 4.28 8.12
CA ASP A 80 -2.20 3.62 8.75
C ASP A 80 -1.40 2.77 7.76
N LEU A 81 -2.06 2.15 6.78
CA LEU A 81 -1.44 1.16 5.91
C LEU A 81 -2.03 1.15 4.50
N PHE A 82 -1.14 1.13 3.51
CA PHE A 82 -1.46 0.86 2.11
C PHE A 82 -0.61 -0.31 1.61
N LEU A 83 -1.26 -1.38 1.12
CA LEU A 83 -0.59 -2.60 0.66
C LEU A 83 -0.31 -2.64 -0.84
N GLY A 84 -0.68 -1.58 -1.56
CA GLY A 84 -0.71 -1.53 -3.02
C GLY A 84 0.32 -0.64 -3.67
N TYR A 85 1.47 -0.38 -3.04
CA TYR A 85 2.54 0.37 -3.70
C TYR A 85 3.19 -0.49 -4.81
N TRP A 86 2.91 -0.14 -6.06
CA TRP A 86 3.47 -0.80 -7.24
C TRP A 86 4.76 -0.14 -7.68
N ASP A 87 5.91 -0.68 -7.27
CA ASP A 87 7.23 -0.19 -7.70
C ASP A 87 7.62 -0.77 -9.09
N PRO A 88 8.10 0.04 -10.06
CA PRO A 88 8.30 1.49 -10.04
C PRO A 88 7.09 2.32 -10.53
N ALA A 89 5.97 1.68 -10.88
CA ALA A 89 4.84 2.34 -11.53
C ALA A 89 4.18 3.47 -10.71
N MET A 90 4.35 3.44 -9.39
CA MET A 90 3.80 4.41 -8.45
C MET A 90 4.84 5.36 -7.85
N VAL A 91 6.10 5.35 -8.32
CA VAL A 91 7.16 6.23 -7.78
C VAL A 91 6.73 7.69 -7.77
N THR A 92 6.06 8.15 -8.83
CA THR A 92 5.58 9.55 -8.95
C THR A 92 4.63 9.95 -7.81
N TYR A 93 3.83 9.02 -7.29
CA TYR A 93 2.89 9.27 -6.19
C TYR A 93 3.56 9.16 -4.82
N TYR A 94 4.51 8.22 -4.66
CA TYR A 94 5.14 7.93 -3.36
C TYR A 94 6.30 8.88 -3.02
N GLU A 95 7.11 9.25 -4.02
CA GLU A 95 8.36 9.98 -3.83
C GLU A 95 8.23 11.29 -3.01
N PRO A 96 7.18 12.12 -3.17
CA PRO A 96 7.02 13.33 -2.38
C PRO A 96 6.99 13.09 -0.86
N TYR A 97 6.43 11.95 -0.44
CA TYR A 97 6.27 11.59 0.98
C TYR A 97 7.48 10.85 1.55
N LYS A 98 8.28 10.24 0.67
CA LYS A 98 9.56 9.61 1.04
C LYS A 98 10.68 10.63 1.19
N LYS A 99 10.86 11.50 0.19
CA LYS A 99 11.97 12.46 0.13
C LYS A 99 11.66 13.80 0.80
N GLY A 100 10.39 14.18 0.87
CA GLY A 100 9.96 15.47 1.41
C GLY A 100 10.00 15.49 2.94
N ASP A 101 9.02 14.84 3.57
CA ASP A 101 8.82 14.87 5.01
C ASP A 101 9.10 13.55 5.73
N GLY A 102 9.34 12.46 4.98
CA GLY A 102 9.53 11.12 5.53
C GLY A 102 8.29 10.62 6.27
N SER A 103 7.11 11.15 5.92
CA SER A 103 5.85 10.83 6.59
C SER A 103 5.37 9.40 6.34
N ILE A 104 5.88 8.75 5.29
CA ILE A 104 5.44 7.42 4.85
C ILE A 104 6.63 6.49 4.68
N GLU A 105 6.62 5.40 5.44
CA GLU A 105 7.62 4.34 5.39
C GLU A 105 7.21 3.22 4.44
N ASN A 106 8.18 2.69 3.69
CA ASN A 106 8.02 1.42 2.99
C ASN A 106 8.55 0.28 3.88
N VAL A 107 7.63 -0.51 4.43
CA VAL A 107 7.95 -1.54 5.42
C VAL A 107 8.64 -2.76 4.80
N ARG A 108 8.09 -3.30 3.70
CA ARG A 108 8.61 -4.51 3.04
C ARG A 108 7.99 -4.74 1.67
N VAL A 109 8.67 -5.56 0.88
CA VAL A 109 8.10 -6.17 -0.34
C VAL A 109 7.13 -7.29 0.04
N ASN A 110 5.91 -7.24 -0.52
CA ASN A 110 4.88 -8.27 -0.36
C ASN A 110 4.66 -9.13 -1.61
N LEU A 111 5.06 -8.65 -2.80
CA LEU A 111 4.92 -9.35 -4.08
C LEU A 111 6.12 -9.05 -4.98
N VAL A 112 6.61 -10.07 -5.69
CA VAL A 112 7.68 -9.96 -6.70
C VAL A 112 7.26 -10.61 -8.01
N GLY A 113 7.86 -10.18 -9.13
CA GLY A 113 7.60 -10.75 -10.46
C GLY A 113 6.32 -10.25 -11.13
N ALA A 114 5.62 -9.29 -10.51
CA ALA A 114 4.48 -8.62 -11.12
C ALA A 114 4.92 -7.73 -12.29
N LYS A 115 4.01 -7.51 -13.25
CA LYS A 115 4.26 -6.67 -14.42
C LYS A 115 3.12 -5.68 -14.61
N TYR A 116 3.47 -4.43 -14.88
CA TYR A 116 2.54 -3.35 -15.18
C TYR A 116 3.01 -2.64 -16.45
N THR A 117 2.23 -2.75 -17.54
CA THR A 117 2.57 -2.17 -18.85
C THR A 117 1.32 -2.12 -19.74
N PHE A 118 1.39 -1.39 -20.85
CA PHE A 118 0.32 -1.41 -21.85
C PHE A 118 0.28 -2.75 -22.58
N ALA A 119 -0.92 -3.17 -22.95
CA ALA A 119 -1.15 -4.39 -23.68
C ALA A 119 -2.11 -4.15 -24.84
N VAL A 120 -2.02 -5.03 -25.82
CA VAL A 120 -2.97 -5.11 -26.93
C VAL A 120 -3.54 -6.53 -27.02
N PRO A 121 -4.79 -6.69 -27.48
CA PRO A 121 -5.33 -8.02 -27.78
C PRO A 121 -4.53 -8.76 -28.84
N THR A 122 -4.61 -10.09 -28.87
CA THR A 122 -3.89 -10.94 -29.84
C THR A 122 -4.11 -10.54 -31.29
N TYR A 123 -5.35 -10.18 -31.67
CA TYR A 123 -5.64 -9.76 -33.06
C TYR A 123 -4.95 -8.44 -33.45
N VAL A 124 -4.66 -7.56 -32.49
CA VAL A 124 -3.91 -6.31 -32.72
C VAL A 124 -2.42 -6.59 -32.80
N TRP A 125 -1.92 -7.49 -31.95
CA TRP A 125 -0.56 -8.01 -32.05
C TRP A 125 -0.32 -8.62 -33.42
N ASP A 126 -1.18 -9.53 -33.88
CA ASP A 126 -1.06 -10.19 -35.19
C ASP A 126 -1.18 -9.21 -36.36
N ALA A 127 -1.89 -8.10 -36.18
CA ALA A 127 -1.98 -7.00 -37.14
C ALA A 127 -0.72 -6.10 -37.20
N GLY A 128 0.30 -6.37 -36.37
CA GLY A 128 1.62 -5.74 -36.46
C GLY A 128 1.99 -4.80 -35.32
N VAL A 129 1.19 -4.67 -34.26
CA VAL A 129 1.56 -3.89 -33.07
C VAL A 129 2.37 -4.78 -32.13
N LYS A 130 3.70 -4.70 -32.22
CA LYS A 130 4.63 -5.57 -31.47
C LYS A 130 5.40 -4.81 -30.39
N ASP A 131 5.48 -3.50 -30.52
CA ASP A 131 6.16 -2.61 -29.59
C ASP A 131 5.29 -1.39 -29.27
N LEU A 132 5.57 -0.70 -28.17
CA LEU A 132 4.90 0.56 -27.85
C LEU A 132 5.10 1.60 -28.95
N SER A 133 6.29 1.63 -29.55
CA SER A 133 6.60 2.47 -30.70
C SER A 133 5.84 2.08 -31.98
N ASP A 134 5.08 0.99 -32.01
CA ASP A 134 4.17 0.72 -33.14
C ASP A 134 2.84 1.46 -33.01
N LEU A 135 2.46 1.93 -31.82
CA LEU A 135 1.16 2.56 -31.57
C LEU A 135 0.95 3.81 -32.43
N HIS A 136 1.97 4.64 -32.63
CA HIS A 136 1.88 5.83 -33.49
C HIS A 136 1.59 5.47 -34.96
N LYS A 137 2.16 4.38 -35.47
CA LYS A 137 1.98 3.91 -36.86
C LYS A 137 0.53 3.56 -37.15
N PHE A 138 -0.21 3.16 -36.11
CA PHE A 138 -1.60 2.74 -36.19
C PHE A 138 -2.55 3.66 -35.42
N ALA A 139 -2.11 4.88 -35.05
CA ALA A 139 -2.86 5.78 -34.16
C ALA A 139 -4.31 6.04 -34.62
N ASP A 140 -4.53 6.18 -35.93
CA ASP A 140 -5.88 6.38 -36.50
C ASP A 140 -6.79 5.15 -36.29
N LYS A 141 -6.24 3.93 -36.30
CA LYS A 141 -7.00 2.70 -36.01
C LYS A 141 -7.43 2.61 -34.54
N PHE A 142 -6.66 3.23 -33.65
CA PHE A 142 -7.02 3.37 -32.23
C PHE A 142 -7.91 4.59 -31.96
N GLY A 143 -8.25 5.38 -32.97
CA GLY A 143 -8.97 6.64 -32.81
C GLY A 143 -8.21 7.66 -31.95
N LYS A 144 -6.87 7.54 -31.91
CA LYS A 144 -5.97 8.36 -31.09
C LYS A 144 -6.34 8.35 -29.60
N LYS A 145 -6.71 7.17 -29.08
CA LYS A 145 -7.08 6.96 -27.68
C LYS A 145 -6.23 5.87 -27.03
N MET A 146 -5.87 6.11 -25.77
CA MET A 146 -5.38 5.08 -24.85
C MET A 146 -6.40 4.93 -23.73
N TYR A 147 -6.61 3.69 -23.29
CA TYR A 147 -7.54 3.36 -22.22
C TYR A 147 -6.76 3.13 -20.94
N GLY A 148 -6.95 4.04 -19.99
CA GLY A 148 -6.51 3.87 -18.61
C GLY A 148 -7.55 3.16 -17.76
N ILE A 149 -7.31 3.19 -16.46
CA ILE A 149 -8.18 2.66 -15.41
C ILE A 149 -8.97 3.83 -14.77
N GLU A 150 -8.94 4.01 -13.46
CA GLU A 150 -9.60 5.13 -12.78
C GLU A 150 -8.84 6.46 -12.90
N PRO A 151 -9.50 7.62 -12.74
CA PRO A 151 -8.83 8.91 -12.69
C PRO A 151 -7.79 8.99 -11.56
N GLY A 152 -6.62 9.56 -11.85
CA GLY A 152 -5.56 9.78 -10.86
C GLY A 152 -4.54 8.65 -10.72
N SER A 153 -4.63 7.56 -11.50
CA SER A 153 -3.64 6.46 -11.50
C SER A 153 -2.88 6.27 -12.82
N ASN A 154 -3.19 7.06 -13.85
CA ASN A 154 -2.68 6.86 -15.20
C ASN A 154 -1.43 7.70 -15.56
N GLN A 155 -0.64 8.15 -14.58
CA GLN A 155 0.49 9.05 -14.85
C GLN A 155 1.47 8.51 -15.90
N LEU A 156 1.84 7.21 -15.84
CA LEU A 156 2.72 6.60 -16.86
C LEU A 156 2.14 6.68 -18.29
N MET A 157 0.82 6.60 -18.43
CA MET A 157 0.14 6.77 -19.73
C MET A 157 0.18 8.21 -20.19
N MET A 158 -0.01 9.15 -19.27
CA MET A 158 0.09 10.57 -19.59
C MET A 158 1.52 10.96 -19.97
N ASP A 159 2.51 10.40 -19.28
CA ASP A 159 3.94 10.60 -19.58
C ASP A 159 4.28 10.04 -20.97
N ALA A 160 3.80 8.83 -21.29
CA ALA A 160 3.97 8.24 -22.61
C ALA A 160 3.33 9.09 -23.72
N ILE A 161 2.12 9.62 -23.51
CA ILE A 161 1.44 10.50 -24.49
C ILE A 161 2.18 11.83 -24.64
N ALA A 162 2.80 12.33 -23.58
CA ALA A 162 3.53 13.61 -23.59
C ALA A 162 4.94 13.51 -24.18
N ASP A 163 5.53 12.31 -24.24
CA ASP A 163 6.83 12.07 -24.82
C ASP A 163 6.78 12.27 -26.35
N PRO A 164 7.50 13.27 -26.92
CA PRO A 164 7.52 13.49 -28.37
C PRO A 164 8.14 12.33 -29.17
N GLN A 165 8.83 11.41 -28.50
CA GLN A 165 9.40 10.20 -29.10
C GLN A 165 8.37 9.06 -29.24
N PHE A 166 7.20 9.22 -28.61
CA PHE A 166 6.07 8.30 -28.63
C PHE A 166 5.01 8.73 -29.65
#